data_AF-A0A7L1MN73-F1
#
_entry.id   AF-A0A7L1MN73-F1
#
_cell.length_a   1.000
_cell.length_b   1.000
_cell.length_c   1.000
_cell.angle_alpha   90.00
_cell.angle_beta   90.00
_cell.angle_gamma   90.00
#
_symmetry.space_group_name_H-M   'P 1'
#
loop_
_entity.id
_entity.type
_entity.pdbx_description
1 polymer ?
#
loop_
_entity_poly.entity_id
_entity_poly.type
_entity_poly.pdbx_seq_one_letter_code
_entity_poly.pdbx_strand_id
1 'polypeptide(L)'
;GAMSVDSITDLSDNTSKLLEALQLSHPHELHPRRSRGKKKPLSLNPITWQVPRIVDRCCTHIETHGLQTVGIFRVGSSKKRVQQLREEFDRGLDVFLDEHQSVHDVAALLKEFLRDMPDSLIPRELYGAFLSTATMEGPAQLDTLQLLLFLLPPCHSDTLLRLLRFLAEVAQHAESSWDPEGHEIPGNKMTVSNLATVFGPNILQKEKPGEKDASALNFEDSAAIILVLQRLIEHHHSLFMVSPEMQCDVLRRLFQTDPDVIEYLLRRK
;
A
#
# COMPACT_ATOMS: atom_id res chain seq x y z
N GLY A 1 -7.06 -42.76 -13.94
CA GLY A 1 -6.95 -41.33 -14.23
C GLY A 1 -8.32 -40.74 -14.32
N ALA A 2 -8.70 -39.93 -13.33
CA ALA A 2 -9.76 -38.93 -13.37
C ALA A 2 -9.78 -38.30 -11.97
N MET A 3 -9.24 -37.09 -11.83
CA MET A 3 -9.45 -36.25 -10.64
C MET A 3 -10.45 -35.16 -11.03
N SER A 4 -11.43 -34.96 -10.16
CA SER A 4 -12.59 -34.09 -10.32
C SER A 4 -12.20 -32.63 -10.54
N VAL A 5 -12.92 -31.98 -11.45
CA VAL A 5 -12.90 -30.54 -11.72
C VAL A 5 -13.95 -29.88 -10.82
N ASP A 6 -13.60 -29.61 -9.56
CA ASP A 6 -14.47 -28.87 -8.62
C ASP A 6 -13.64 -27.94 -7.72
N SER A 7 -12.95 -26.94 -8.29
CA SER A 7 -12.27 -25.91 -7.47
C SER A 7 -12.18 -24.52 -8.11
N ILE A 8 -12.96 -24.21 -9.16
CA ILE A 8 -12.87 -22.91 -9.86
C ILE A 8 -14.02 -21.94 -9.54
N THR A 9 -15.07 -22.37 -8.83
CA THR A 9 -16.26 -21.52 -8.62
C THR A 9 -16.22 -20.57 -7.42
N ASP A 10 -15.27 -20.71 -6.47
CA ASP A 10 -15.28 -19.91 -5.23
C ASP A 10 -14.47 -18.60 -5.29
N LEU A 11 -13.84 -18.27 -6.42
CA LEU A 11 -13.05 -17.04 -6.58
C LEU A 11 -13.88 -15.79 -6.92
N SER A 12 -15.17 -15.96 -7.24
CA SER A 12 -16.04 -14.85 -7.68
C SER A 12 -16.68 -14.06 -6.53
N ASP A 13 -16.89 -14.69 -5.37
CA ASP A 13 -17.55 -14.04 -4.23
C ASP A 13 -16.58 -13.20 -3.38
N ASN A 14 -15.31 -13.60 -3.28
CA ASN A 14 -14.30 -12.87 -2.49
C ASN A 14 -13.78 -11.61 -3.20
N THR A 15 -13.57 -11.69 -4.52
CA THR A 15 -13.23 -10.53 -5.34
C THR A 15 -14.34 -9.47 -5.32
N SER A 16 -15.60 -9.91 -5.27
CA SER A 16 -16.78 -9.05 -5.18
C SER A 16 -16.91 -8.35 -3.82
N LYS A 17 -16.69 -9.04 -2.70
CA LYS A 17 -16.72 -8.44 -1.35
C LYS A 17 -15.54 -7.51 -1.08
N LEU A 18 -14.38 -7.80 -1.68
CA LEU A 18 -13.21 -6.92 -1.65
C LEU A 18 -13.45 -5.68 -2.51
N LEU A 19 -13.99 -5.85 -3.73
CA LEU A 19 -14.45 -4.74 -4.54
C LEU A 19 -15.47 -3.91 -3.78
N GLU A 20 -16.43 -4.51 -3.08
CA GLU A 20 -17.46 -3.82 -2.29
C GLU A 20 -16.87 -3.10 -1.07
N ALA A 21 -15.92 -3.71 -0.34
CA ALA A 21 -15.16 -3.06 0.74
C ALA A 21 -14.26 -1.92 0.24
N LEU A 22 -13.74 -2.03 -0.99
CA LEU A 22 -13.00 -0.98 -1.70
C LEU A 22 -13.94 0.06 -2.38
N GLN A 23 -15.19 -0.31 -2.66
CA GLN A 23 -16.26 0.43 -3.34
C GLN A 23 -17.31 1.01 -2.37
N LEU A 24 -16.97 1.15 -1.08
CA LEU A 24 -17.60 2.17 -0.23
C LEU A 24 -17.41 3.61 -0.80
N SER A 25 -16.77 3.74 -1.96
CA SER A 25 -17.02 4.79 -2.96
C SER A 25 -17.84 4.23 -4.14
N HIS A 26 -19.12 4.58 -4.23
CA HIS A 26 -20.05 4.16 -5.29
C HIS A 26 -19.47 4.27 -6.73
N PRO A 27 -19.77 3.31 -7.64
CA PRO A 27 -19.39 3.39 -9.05
C PRO A 27 -20.07 4.54 -9.82
N HIS A 28 -21.14 5.14 -9.28
CA HIS A 28 -21.85 6.27 -9.90
C HIS A 28 -21.38 7.66 -9.45
N GLU A 29 -20.39 7.74 -8.57
CA GLU A 29 -19.74 9.02 -8.19
C GLU A 29 -18.35 9.21 -8.81
N LEU A 30 -18.09 8.51 -9.92
CA LEU A 30 -16.99 8.82 -10.83
C LEU A 30 -17.24 10.15 -11.57
N HIS A 31 -17.55 11.23 -10.84
CA HIS A 31 -17.41 12.57 -11.38
C HIS A 31 -15.92 12.92 -11.47
N PRO A 32 -15.47 13.44 -12.63
CA PRO A 32 -14.07 13.46 -13.05
C PRO A 32 -13.30 14.62 -12.42
N ARG A 33 -13.17 14.68 -11.09
CA ARG A 33 -12.02 15.33 -10.48
C ARG A 33 -10.90 14.31 -10.30
N ARG A 34 -10.43 13.83 -11.45
CA ARG A 34 -9.12 13.22 -11.57
C ARG A 34 -8.12 14.17 -10.90
N SER A 35 -7.47 13.74 -9.82
CA SER A 35 -6.08 14.13 -9.65
C SER A 35 -5.38 13.59 -10.90
N ARG A 36 -5.22 14.44 -11.92
CA ARG A 36 -4.48 14.12 -13.14
C ARG A 36 -2.98 14.07 -12.80
N GLY A 37 -2.60 13.23 -11.85
CA GLY A 37 -1.23 12.74 -11.81
C GLY A 37 -1.04 11.90 -13.07
N LYS A 38 -0.37 12.43 -14.09
CA LYS A 38 0.11 11.61 -15.20
C LYS A 38 1.02 10.54 -14.58
N LYS A 39 0.63 9.26 -14.64
CA LYS A 39 1.49 8.17 -14.16
C LYS A 39 2.79 8.19 -14.99
N LYS A 40 3.91 7.94 -14.32
CA LYS A 40 5.23 7.93 -14.98
C LYS A 40 5.27 6.82 -16.05
N PRO A 41 5.99 7.03 -17.16
CA PRO A 41 6.31 5.93 -18.06
C PRO A 41 6.99 4.81 -17.25
N LEU A 42 6.71 3.55 -17.60
CA LEU A 42 7.24 2.33 -16.95
C LEU A 42 6.58 1.88 -15.63
N SER A 43 5.54 2.56 -15.10
CA SER A 43 4.87 2.08 -13.88
C SER A 43 4.17 0.74 -14.09
N LEU A 44 4.09 -0.10 -13.04
CA LEU A 44 3.39 -1.39 -13.12
C LEU A 44 1.93 -1.34 -13.57
N ASN A 45 1.17 -0.35 -13.10
CA ASN A 45 -0.23 -0.18 -13.47
C ASN A 45 -0.42 1.14 -14.24
N PRO A 46 -0.12 1.22 -15.55
CA PRO A 46 -0.10 2.50 -16.27
C PRO A 46 -1.48 3.12 -16.53
N ILE A 47 -2.58 2.38 -16.30
CA ILE A 47 -3.92 2.72 -16.80
C ILE A 47 -4.74 3.60 -15.82
N THR A 48 -4.96 3.14 -14.59
CA THR A 48 -5.79 3.86 -13.59
C THR A 48 -5.17 3.74 -12.20
N TRP A 49 -5.14 4.83 -11.43
CA TRP A 49 -4.68 4.84 -10.03
C TRP A 49 -5.82 4.37 -9.12
N GLN A 50 -5.65 3.20 -8.50
CA GLN A 50 -6.71 2.52 -7.74
C GLN A 50 -6.36 2.46 -6.25
N VAL A 51 -6.43 3.62 -5.58
CA VAL A 51 -6.16 3.76 -4.15
C VAL A 51 -7.44 4.16 -3.41
N PRO A 52 -7.81 3.47 -2.31
CA PRO A 52 -8.94 3.85 -1.48
C PRO A 52 -8.84 5.29 -0.97
N ARG A 53 -9.96 6.02 -1.00
CA ARG A 53 -10.02 7.42 -0.55
C ARG A 53 -9.50 7.60 0.87
N ILE A 54 -9.85 6.68 1.79
CA ILE A 54 -9.38 6.71 3.17
C ILE A 54 -7.84 6.65 3.27
N VAL A 55 -7.18 5.81 2.47
CA VAL A 55 -5.72 5.73 2.45
C VAL A 55 -5.12 7.03 1.94
N ASP A 56 -5.61 7.52 0.79
CA ASP A 56 -5.07 8.73 0.17
C ASP A 56 -5.27 9.97 1.05
N ARG A 57 -6.48 10.15 1.62
CA ARG A 57 -6.80 11.27 2.53
C ARG A 57 -5.97 11.23 3.81
N CYS A 58 -5.85 10.07 4.45
CA CYS A 58 -5.04 9.93 5.66
C CYS A 58 -3.56 10.23 5.39
N CYS A 59 -3.00 9.67 4.32
CA CYS A 59 -1.61 9.95 3.95
C CYS A 59 -1.40 11.44 3.64
N THR A 60 -2.27 12.06 2.83
CA THR A 60 -2.16 13.48 2.47
C THR A 60 -2.30 14.40 3.68
N HIS A 61 -3.20 14.11 4.60
CA HIS A 61 -3.35 14.88 5.83
C HIS A 61 -2.07 14.81 6.68
N ILE A 62 -1.46 13.62 6.84
CA ILE A 62 -0.23 13.47 7.62
C ILE A 62 0.99 14.08 6.89
N GLU A 63 1.05 14.00 5.56
CA GLU A 63 2.06 14.71 4.75
C GLU A 63 1.97 16.22 4.94
N THR A 64 0.76 16.75 5.10
CA THR A 64 0.54 18.20 5.22
C THR A 64 0.77 18.72 6.65
N HIS A 65 0.33 17.97 7.66
CA HIS A 65 0.24 18.47 9.04
C HIS A 65 1.07 17.66 10.06
N GLY A 66 1.53 16.46 9.69
CA GLY A 66 2.04 15.46 10.63
C GLY A 66 3.52 15.11 10.49
N LEU A 67 4.22 15.58 9.46
CA LEU A 67 5.61 15.15 9.18
C LEU A 67 6.60 15.45 10.31
N GLN A 68 6.37 16.49 11.10
CA GLN A 68 7.22 16.85 12.25
C GLN A 68 6.65 16.36 13.60
N THR A 69 5.59 15.55 13.58
CA THR A 69 4.99 15.04 14.82
C THR A 69 5.82 13.89 15.39
N VAL A 70 6.49 14.13 16.51
CA VAL A 70 7.32 13.13 17.20
C VAL A 70 6.52 11.87 17.51
N GLY A 71 7.03 10.72 17.06
CA GLY A 71 6.43 9.42 17.29
C GLY A 71 5.09 9.23 16.56
N ILE A 72 4.86 9.91 15.43
CA ILE A 72 3.71 9.64 14.56
C ILE A 72 3.60 8.12 14.28
N PHE A 73 2.37 7.57 14.30
CA PHE A 73 2.06 6.13 14.31
C PHE A 73 2.40 5.33 15.58
N ARG A 74 3.25 5.82 16.48
CA ARG A 74 3.61 5.13 17.74
C ARG A 74 2.86 5.67 18.95
N VAL A 75 2.66 6.99 19.01
CA VAL A 75 1.93 7.66 20.08
C VAL A 75 0.44 7.28 20.03
N GLY A 76 -0.19 7.16 21.20
CA GLY A 76 -1.58 6.77 21.35
C GLY A 76 -2.57 7.78 20.77
N SER A 77 -3.75 7.28 20.40
CA SER A 77 -4.86 8.05 19.81
C SER A 77 -6.14 7.91 20.63
N SER A 78 -7.13 8.76 20.34
CA SER A 78 -8.45 8.65 20.94
C SER A 78 -9.29 7.60 20.20
N LYS A 79 -9.50 6.43 20.80
CA LYS A 79 -10.33 5.35 20.23
C LYS A 79 -11.71 5.84 19.77
N LYS A 80 -12.34 6.72 20.56
CA LYS A 80 -13.64 7.29 20.22
C LYS A 80 -13.59 8.13 18.94
N ARG A 81 -12.60 9.00 18.80
CA ARG A 81 -12.46 9.85 17.60
C ARG A 81 -12.05 9.05 16.37
N VAL A 82 -11.19 8.05 16.53
CA VAL A 82 -10.83 7.11 15.45
C VAL A 82 -12.06 6.37 14.95
N GLN A 83 -12.89 5.84 15.85
CA GLN A 83 -14.13 5.16 15.50
C GLN A 83 -15.12 6.10 14.79
N GLN A 84 -15.24 7.34 15.24
CA GLN A 84 -16.07 8.35 14.57
C GLN A 84 -15.61 8.62 13.13
N LEU A 85 -14.31 8.85 12.93
CA LEU A 85 -13.75 9.04 11.59
C LEU A 85 -14.00 7.81 10.70
N ARG A 86 -13.82 6.60 11.24
CA ARG A 86 -14.08 5.35 10.51
C ARG A 86 -15.52 5.28 10.03
N GLU A 87 -16.48 5.56 10.91
CA GLU A 87 -17.90 5.57 10.56
C GLU A 87 -18.25 6.62 9.51
N GLU A 88 -17.60 7.78 9.52
CA GLU A 88 -17.80 8.81 8.50
C GLU A 88 -17.31 8.34 7.12
N PHE A 89 -16.15 7.70 7.05
CA PHE A 89 -15.64 7.09 5.82
C PHE A 89 -16.53 5.93 5.33
N ASP A 90 -16.97 5.06 6.24
CA ASP A 90 -17.80 3.89 5.90
C ASP A 90 -19.20 4.30 5.38
N ARG A 91 -19.70 5.47 5.77
CA ARG A 91 -20.96 6.06 5.23
C ARG A 91 -20.79 6.71 3.86
N GLY A 92 -19.58 6.69 3.28
CA GLY A 92 -19.29 7.31 1.99
C GLY A 92 -19.31 8.84 2.02
N LEU A 93 -19.23 9.46 3.19
CA LEU A 93 -19.15 10.91 3.30
C LEU A 93 -17.81 11.40 2.74
N ASP A 94 -17.78 12.59 2.12
CA ASP A 94 -16.51 13.25 1.80
C ASP A 94 -15.90 13.80 3.09
N VAL A 95 -15.18 12.92 3.81
CA VAL A 95 -14.53 13.25 5.07
C VAL A 95 -13.42 14.27 4.81
N PHE A 96 -13.64 15.48 5.31
CA PHE A 96 -12.67 16.56 5.22
C PHE A 96 -11.76 16.54 6.45
N LEU A 97 -10.53 16.09 6.27
CA LEU A 97 -9.50 16.10 7.32
C LEU A 97 -8.77 17.46 7.30
N ASP A 98 -9.31 18.42 8.05
CA ASP A 98 -8.72 19.76 8.21
C ASP A 98 -7.54 19.79 9.20
N GLU A 99 -6.92 20.96 9.38
CA GLU A 99 -5.78 21.16 10.29
C GLU A 99 -6.12 20.94 11.78
N HIS A 100 -7.41 20.95 12.16
CA HIS A 100 -7.85 20.74 13.54
C HIS A 100 -7.97 19.25 13.88
N GLN A 101 -8.01 18.39 12.85
CA GLN A 101 -8.05 16.95 13.06
C GLN A 101 -6.72 16.44 13.65
N SER A 102 -6.82 15.59 14.67
CA SER A 102 -5.63 15.07 15.33
C SER A 102 -4.88 14.10 14.42
N VAL A 103 -3.62 14.44 14.09
CA VAL A 103 -2.72 13.59 13.29
C VAL A 103 -2.53 12.19 13.87
N HIS A 104 -2.58 12.03 15.20
CA HIS A 104 -2.47 10.72 15.86
C HIS A 104 -3.73 9.86 15.64
N ASP A 105 -4.91 10.47 15.58
CA ASP A 105 -6.14 9.75 15.29
C ASP A 105 -6.19 9.33 13.82
N VAL A 106 -5.80 10.21 12.90
CA VAL A 106 -5.70 9.89 11.47
C VAL A 106 -4.66 8.80 11.22
N ALA A 107 -3.52 8.86 11.92
CA ALA A 107 -2.49 7.82 11.87
C ALA A 107 -2.99 6.47 12.40
N ALA A 108 -3.79 6.47 13.47
CA ALA A 108 -4.41 5.27 13.99
C ALA A 108 -5.45 4.71 13.01
N LEU A 109 -6.32 5.55 12.46
CA LEU A 109 -7.31 5.18 11.46
C LEU A 109 -6.68 4.50 10.24
N LEU A 110 -5.59 5.05 9.70
CA LEU A 110 -4.86 4.45 8.57
C LEU A 110 -4.37 3.03 8.91
N LYS A 111 -3.78 2.84 10.11
CA LYS A 111 -3.31 1.52 10.55
C LYS A 111 -4.47 0.54 10.73
N GLU A 112 -5.56 0.98 11.37
CA GLU A 112 -6.74 0.14 11.62
C GLU A 112 -7.41 -0.25 10.31
N PHE A 113 -7.53 0.67 9.36
CA PHE A 113 -8.05 0.37 8.03
C PHE A 113 -7.25 -0.74 7.36
N LEU A 114 -5.91 -0.62 7.29
CA LEU A 114 -5.04 -1.62 6.68
C LEU A 114 -5.10 -2.98 7.39
N ARG A 115 -5.15 -2.97 8.74
CA ARG A 115 -5.24 -4.17 9.55
C ARG A 115 -6.55 -4.91 9.35
N ASP A 116 -7.66 -4.18 9.27
CA ASP A 116 -9.00 -4.74 9.29
C ASP A 116 -9.57 -4.97 7.88
N MET A 117 -8.74 -4.82 6.83
CA MET A 117 -9.16 -5.18 5.46
C MET A 117 -9.51 -6.67 5.37
N PRO A 118 -10.54 -7.05 4.59
CA PRO A 118 -10.93 -8.46 4.42
C PRO A 118 -9.76 -9.34 3.97
N ASP A 119 -9.04 -8.85 2.97
CA ASP A 119 -7.75 -9.39 2.53
C ASP A 119 -6.66 -8.40 2.91
N SER A 120 -5.56 -8.92 3.46
CA SER A 120 -4.39 -8.12 3.82
C SER A 120 -3.83 -7.40 2.58
N LEU A 121 -3.20 -6.23 2.77
CA LEU A 121 -2.71 -5.42 1.65
C LEU A 121 -1.76 -6.21 0.75
N ILE A 122 -0.85 -6.97 1.37
CA ILE A 122 -0.20 -8.10 0.71
C ILE A 122 -1.08 -9.33 0.95
N PRO A 123 -1.63 -9.96 -0.11
CA PRO A 123 -2.47 -11.15 0.00
C PRO A 123 -1.77 -12.27 0.78
N ARG A 124 -2.55 -13.00 1.57
CA ARG A 124 -2.05 -14.00 2.54
C ARG A 124 -1.40 -15.18 1.82
N GLU A 125 -1.85 -15.47 0.62
CA GLU A 125 -1.30 -16.49 -0.29
C GLU A 125 0.15 -16.18 -0.67
N LEU A 126 0.53 -14.90 -0.67
CA LEU A 126 1.89 -14.46 -0.95
C LEU A 126 2.73 -14.26 0.32
N TYR A 127 2.14 -14.36 1.52
CA TYR A 127 2.82 -14.11 2.80
C TYR A 127 4.13 -14.89 2.91
N GLY A 128 4.09 -16.21 2.72
CA GLY A 128 5.27 -17.06 2.81
C GLY A 128 6.33 -16.72 1.77
N ALA A 129 5.92 -16.35 0.56
CA ALA A 129 6.82 -15.97 -0.52
C ALA A 129 7.55 -14.65 -0.20
N PHE A 130 6.84 -13.64 0.31
CA PHE A 130 7.45 -12.40 0.78
C PHE A 130 8.43 -12.65 1.93
N LEU A 131 8.04 -13.41 2.96
CA LEU A 131 8.92 -13.73 4.09
C LEU A 131 10.17 -14.49 3.65
N SER A 132 10.06 -15.38 2.66
CA SER A 132 11.22 -16.12 2.13
C SER A 132 12.30 -15.20 1.56
N THR A 133 11.94 -14.00 1.09
CA THR A 133 12.93 -13.04 0.58
C THR A 133 13.80 -12.45 1.68
N ALA A 134 13.40 -12.52 2.95
CA ALA A 134 14.17 -11.98 4.07
C ALA A 134 15.52 -12.69 4.27
N THR A 135 15.63 -13.94 3.82
CA THR A 135 16.87 -14.74 3.86
C THR A 135 17.73 -14.58 2.61
N MET A 136 17.25 -13.85 1.60
CA MET A 136 17.98 -13.58 0.36
C MET A 136 18.88 -12.36 0.51
N GLU A 137 20.01 -12.36 -0.20
CA GLU A 137 20.97 -11.25 -0.16
C GLU A 137 21.10 -10.55 -1.52
N GLY A 138 21.35 -9.24 -1.46
CA GLY A 138 21.73 -8.43 -2.61
C GLY A 138 20.64 -8.32 -3.70
N PRO A 139 21.02 -8.31 -4.99
CA PRO A 139 20.09 -8.02 -6.08
C PRO A 139 18.99 -9.08 -6.23
N ALA A 140 19.28 -10.34 -5.90
CA ALA A 140 18.31 -11.44 -6.00
C ALA A 140 17.08 -11.23 -5.10
N GLN A 141 17.27 -10.60 -3.93
CA GLN A 141 16.17 -10.22 -3.05
C GLN A 141 15.24 -9.20 -3.73
N LEU A 142 15.80 -8.15 -4.33
CA LEU A 142 15.04 -7.09 -4.98
C LEU A 142 14.32 -7.59 -6.23
N ASP A 143 14.98 -8.44 -7.03
CA ASP A 143 14.37 -9.06 -8.22
C ASP A 143 13.17 -9.94 -7.82
N THR A 144 13.32 -10.74 -6.76
CA THR A 144 12.24 -11.60 -6.27
C THR A 144 11.09 -10.78 -5.69
N LEU A 145 11.38 -9.76 -4.88
CA LEU A 145 10.37 -8.83 -4.39
C LEU A 145 9.61 -8.15 -5.53
N GLN A 146 10.32 -7.73 -6.57
CA GLN A 146 9.71 -7.12 -7.75
C GLN A 146 8.75 -8.10 -8.45
N LEU A 147 9.17 -9.35 -8.69
CA LEU A 147 8.30 -10.36 -9.27
C LEU A 147 7.05 -10.63 -8.42
N LEU A 148 7.19 -10.68 -7.09
CA LEU A 148 6.06 -10.83 -6.18
C LEU A 148 5.08 -9.65 -6.24
N LEU A 149 5.60 -8.41 -6.38
CA LEU A 149 4.78 -7.22 -6.56
C LEU A 149 3.99 -7.26 -7.88
N PHE A 150 4.50 -7.93 -8.91
CA PHE A 150 3.82 -8.07 -10.21
C PHE A 150 2.63 -9.04 -10.13
N LEU A 151 2.60 -9.92 -9.12
CA LEU A 151 1.49 -10.83 -8.86
C LEU A 151 0.34 -10.15 -8.08
N LEU A 152 0.57 -8.96 -7.52
CA LEU A 152 -0.46 -8.25 -6.78
C LEU A 152 -1.58 -7.76 -7.70
N PRO A 153 -2.85 -7.83 -7.26
CA PRO A 153 -3.94 -7.14 -7.95
C PRO A 153 -3.63 -5.64 -8.12
N PRO A 154 -4.05 -4.99 -9.22
CA PRO A 154 -3.70 -3.59 -9.49
C PRO A 154 -4.05 -2.61 -8.36
N CYS A 155 -5.18 -2.80 -7.67
CA CYS A 155 -5.58 -1.97 -6.54
C CYS A 155 -4.69 -2.17 -5.30
N HIS A 156 -4.29 -3.41 -4.99
CA HIS A 156 -3.34 -3.72 -3.92
C HIS A 156 -1.98 -3.10 -4.21
N SER A 157 -1.50 -3.26 -5.45
CA SER A 157 -0.22 -2.72 -5.89
C SER A 157 -0.18 -1.19 -5.85
N ASP A 158 -1.21 -0.50 -6.37
CA ASP A 158 -1.30 0.96 -6.32
C ASP A 158 -1.41 1.48 -4.87
N THR A 159 -2.20 0.81 -4.03
CA THR A 159 -2.36 1.17 -2.60
C THR A 159 -1.07 0.96 -1.82
N LEU A 160 -0.37 -0.16 -2.05
CA LEU A 160 0.94 -0.42 -1.46
C LEU A 160 1.96 0.62 -1.91
N LEU A 161 2.01 0.98 -3.18
CA LEU A 161 2.90 2.03 -3.67
C LEU A 161 2.60 3.41 -3.04
N ARG A 162 1.32 3.78 -2.90
CA ARG A 162 0.92 5.01 -2.19
C ARG A 162 1.45 5.02 -0.76
N LEU A 163 1.24 3.91 -0.05
CA LEU A 163 1.65 3.75 1.34
C LEU A 163 3.18 3.78 1.46
N LEU A 164 3.91 3.04 0.65
CA LEU A 164 5.38 2.98 0.72
C LEU A 164 6.02 4.34 0.43
N ARG A 165 5.51 5.10 -0.55
CA ARG A 165 5.94 6.48 -0.80
C ARG A 165 5.71 7.38 0.40
N PHE A 166 4.53 7.29 0.99
CA PHE A 166 4.18 8.04 2.19
C PHE A 166 5.09 7.70 3.37
N LEU A 167 5.35 6.41 3.62
CA LEU A 167 6.23 5.98 4.70
C LEU A 167 7.68 6.43 4.45
N ALA A 168 8.15 6.41 3.20
CA ALA A 168 9.45 6.94 2.84
C ALA A 168 9.53 8.46 3.10
N GLU A 169 8.46 9.21 2.86
CA GLU A 169 8.38 10.65 3.16
C GLU A 169 8.43 10.93 4.67
N VAL A 170 7.66 10.18 5.46
CA VAL A 170 7.71 10.28 6.93
C VAL A 170 9.12 9.97 7.44
N ALA A 171 9.77 8.93 6.90
CA ALA A 171 11.12 8.54 7.31
C ALA A 171 12.19 9.59 6.97
N GLN A 172 12.03 10.36 5.88
CA GLN A 172 12.95 11.45 5.53
C GLN A 172 12.94 12.57 6.59
N HIS A 173 11.86 12.68 7.37
CA HIS A 173 11.72 13.67 8.45
C HIS A 173 12.03 13.08 9.84
N ALA A 174 12.70 11.92 9.91
CA ALA A 174 12.99 11.26 11.19
C ALA A 174 14.03 12.00 12.03
N GLU A 175 15.04 12.59 11.39
CA GLU A 175 16.12 13.34 12.04
C GLU A 175 15.77 14.83 12.19
N SER A 176 16.38 15.50 13.17
CA SER A 176 16.22 16.95 13.30
C SER A 176 16.86 17.65 12.11
N SER A 177 16.17 18.65 11.56
CA SER A 177 16.69 19.50 10.49
C SER A 177 16.83 20.94 10.99
N TRP A 178 17.37 21.83 10.15
CA TRP A 178 17.53 23.24 10.48
C TRP A 178 16.80 24.08 9.43
N ASP A 179 16.08 25.10 9.86
CA ASP A 179 15.50 26.08 8.93
C ASP A 179 16.58 27.03 8.38
N PRO A 180 16.30 27.80 7.30
CA PRO A 180 17.25 28.77 6.75
C PRO A 180 17.72 29.84 7.75
N GLU A 181 16.94 30.08 8.81
CA GLU A 181 17.21 31.03 9.89
C GLU A 181 18.10 30.44 11.01
N GLY A 182 18.40 29.13 10.96
CA GLY A 182 19.25 28.43 11.91
C GLY A 182 18.52 27.91 13.15
N HIS A 183 17.19 27.81 13.15
CA HIS A 183 16.43 27.15 14.21
C HIS A 183 16.33 25.63 13.96
N GLU A 184 16.43 24.85 15.03
CA GLU A 184 16.24 23.41 14.98
C GLU A 184 14.75 23.08 14.76
N ILE A 185 14.47 22.33 13.70
CA ILE A 185 13.19 21.68 13.46
C ILE A 185 13.30 20.24 14.00
N PRO A 186 12.57 19.88 15.06
CA PRO A 186 12.66 18.55 15.65
C PRO A 186 12.10 17.50 14.71
N GLY A 187 12.91 16.47 14.40
CA GLY A 187 12.47 15.34 13.58
C GLY A 187 11.48 14.44 14.29
N ASN A 188 10.64 13.75 13.52
CA ASN A 188 9.57 12.89 14.03
C ASN A 188 10.04 11.57 14.68
N LYS A 189 11.34 11.23 14.58
CA LYS A 189 11.97 10.01 15.15
C LYS A 189 11.47 8.67 14.58
N MET A 190 10.74 8.69 13.47
CA MET A 190 10.19 7.50 12.83
C MET A 190 11.02 7.10 11.61
N THR A 191 12.13 6.38 11.86
CA THR A 191 12.97 5.81 10.80
C THR A 191 12.24 4.73 10.00
N VAL A 192 12.78 4.34 8.84
CA VAL A 192 12.25 3.22 8.03
C VAL A 192 12.07 1.95 8.88
N SER A 193 13.01 1.64 9.77
CA SER A 193 12.91 0.50 10.70
C SER A 193 11.75 0.61 11.68
N ASN A 194 11.56 1.80 12.27
CA ASN A 194 10.46 2.04 13.20
C ASN A 194 9.11 1.95 12.49
N LEU A 195 9.00 2.52 11.28
CA LEU A 195 7.80 2.43 10.46
C LEU A 195 7.53 0.99 10.02
N ALA A 196 8.55 0.24 9.61
CA ALA A 196 8.41 -1.17 9.25
C ALA A 196 7.92 -2.02 10.42
N THR A 197 8.42 -1.76 11.63
CA THR A 197 7.95 -2.41 12.86
C THR A 197 6.48 -2.14 13.13
N VAL A 198 6.03 -0.89 12.93
CA VAL A 198 4.64 -0.50 13.19
C VAL A 198 3.70 -1.01 12.09
N PHE A 199 4.08 -0.89 10.82
CA PHE A 199 3.21 -1.21 9.69
C PHE A 199 3.24 -2.68 9.30
N GLY A 200 4.38 -3.37 9.42
CA GLY A 200 4.57 -4.77 9.07
C GLY A 200 3.38 -5.68 9.38
N PRO A 201 2.94 -5.78 10.65
CA PRO A 201 1.82 -6.65 11.03
C PRO A 201 0.45 -6.20 10.50
N ASN A 202 0.30 -4.97 9.99
CA ASN A 202 -0.97 -4.49 9.41
C ASN A 202 -1.05 -4.79 7.91
N ILE A 203 0.08 -4.94 7.21
CA ILE A 203 0.12 -5.15 5.75
C ILE A 203 0.55 -6.56 5.32
N LEU A 204 1.27 -7.29 6.16
CA LEU A 204 1.56 -8.71 5.99
C LEU A 204 0.98 -9.48 7.16
N GLN A 205 -0.16 -10.12 6.94
CA GLN A 205 -0.87 -10.89 7.94
C GLN A 205 -0.95 -12.35 7.51
N LYS A 206 -0.63 -13.28 8.42
CA LYS A 206 -0.72 -14.72 8.17
C LYS A 206 -2.16 -15.22 8.17
N GLU A 207 -2.95 -14.79 9.15
CA GLU A 207 -4.28 -15.33 9.46
C GLU A 207 -5.38 -14.25 9.38
N LYS A 208 -6.60 -14.64 8.99
CA LYS A 208 -7.71 -13.70 8.82
C LYS A 208 -8.08 -13.01 10.14
N PRO A 209 -8.62 -11.78 10.08
CA PRO A 209 -9.06 -11.08 11.29
C PRO A 209 -10.20 -11.87 11.95
N GLY A 210 -9.97 -12.39 13.15
CA GLY A 210 -10.98 -13.13 13.92
C GLY A 210 -10.82 -14.66 13.92
N GLU A 211 -10.01 -15.23 13.02
CA GLU A 211 -9.53 -16.61 13.13
C GLU A 211 -8.37 -16.60 14.12
N LYS A 212 -8.69 -16.62 15.42
CA LYS A 212 -7.70 -16.77 16.48
C LYS A 212 -7.34 -18.25 16.63
N ASP A 213 -6.44 -18.75 15.82
CA ASP A 213 -5.51 -19.73 16.37
C ASP A 213 -4.41 -18.92 17.07
N ALA A 214 -4.28 -19.14 18.37
CA ALA A 214 -3.41 -18.37 19.24
C ALA A 214 -1.91 -18.66 18.96
N SER A 215 -1.41 -18.30 17.78
CA SER A 215 0.01 -18.18 17.56
C SER A 215 0.38 -16.70 17.65
N ALA A 216 1.05 -16.34 18.75
CA ALA A 216 1.89 -15.16 18.71
C ALA A 216 2.74 -15.25 17.43
N LEU A 217 2.75 -14.21 16.60
CA LEU A 217 3.67 -14.11 15.47
C LEU A 217 5.04 -14.61 15.94
N ASN A 218 5.59 -15.63 15.28
CA ASN A 218 6.92 -16.10 15.61
C ASN A 218 7.86 -14.88 15.57
N PHE A 219 8.78 -14.80 16.52
CA PHE A 219 9.76 -13.71 16.57
C PHE A 219 10.55 -13.64 15.25
N GLU A 220 10.85 -14.79 14.65
CA GLU A 220 11.50 -14.90 13.34
C GLU A 220 10.64 -14.32 12.21
N ASP A 221 9.34 -14.63 12.19
CA ASP A 221 8.39 -14.06 11.22
C ASP A 221 8.32 -12.54 11.38
N SER A 222 8.30 -12.04 12.61
CA SER A 222 8.25 -10.60 12.89
C SER A 222 9.49 -9.88 12.36
N ALA A 223 10.67 -10.46 12.57
CA ALA A 223 11.93 -9.93 12.04
C ALA A 223 11.95 -9.97 10.50
N ALA A 224 11.49 -11.06 9.88
CA ALA A 224 11.39 -11.19 8.43
C ALA A 224 10.43 -10.16 7.82
N ILE A 225 9.25 -9.96 8.42
CA ILE A 225 8.28 -8.94 8.01
C ILE A 225 8.91 -7.55 8.04
N ILE A 226 9.63 -7.21 9.12
CA ILE A 226 10.30 -5.92 9.26
C ILE A 226 11.32 -5.74 8.14
N LEU A 227 12.19 -6.72 7.90
CA LEU A 227 13.22 -6.65 6.85
C LEU A 227 12.61 -6.49 5.45
N VAL A 228 11.58 -7.28 5.13
CA VAL A 228 10.86 -7.19 3.86
C VAL A 228 10.28 -5.79 3.67
N LEU A 229 9.58 -5.27 4.68
CA LEU A 229 8.96 -3.96 4.59
C LEU A 229 9.99 -2.82 4.51
N GLN A 230 11.12 -2.92 5.21
CA GLN A 230 12.22 -1.96 5.05
C GLN A 230 12.68 -1.90 3.59
N ARG A 231 12.94 -3.05 2.96
CA ARG A 231 13.34 -3.12 1.55
C ARG A 231 12.28 -2.55 0.62
N LEU A 232 11.01 -2.84 0.88
CA LEU A 232 9.91 -2.26 0.12
C LEU A 232 9.87 -0.73 0.24
N ILE A 233 10.08 -0.16 1.43
CA ILE A 233 10.09 1.30 1.65
C ILE A 233 11.31 1.93 0.97
N GLU A 234 12.50 1.37 1.16
CA GLU A 234 13.77 1.88 0.61
C GLU A 234 13.80 1.86 -0.92
N HIS A 235 13.27 0.80 -1.53
CA HIS A 235 13.35 0.56 -2.97
C HIS A 235 12.01 0.72 -3.71
N HIS A 236 11.02 1.36 -3.10
CA HIS A 236 9.68 1.51 -3.68
C HIS A 236 9.68 2.14 -5.09
N HIS A 237 10.65 3.01 -5.42
CA HIS A 237 10.72 3.62 -6.74
C HIS A 237 11.15 2.63 -7.83
N SER A 238 12.12 1.76 -7.57
CA SER A 238 12.61 0.79 -8.58
C SER A 238 11.70 -0.43 -8.66
N LEU A 239 11.23 -0.94 -7.51
CA LEU A 239 10.43 -2.16 -7.43
C LEU A 239 9.11 -2.06 -8.21
N PHE A 240 8.50 -0.88 -8.27
CA PHE A 240 7.22 -0.65 -8.97
C PHE A 240 7.38 -0.13 -10.41
N MET A 241 8.58 -0.26 -10.99
CA MET A 241 8.87 0.09 -12.37
C MET A 241 9.24 -1.15 -13.18
N VAL A 242 8.69 -1.23 -14.39
CA VAL A 242 9.08 -2.23 -15.39
C VAL A 242 10.35 -1.75 -16.08
N SER A 243 11.31 -2.65 -16.32
CA SER A 243 12.52 -2.26 -17.04
C SER A 243 12.17 -1.82 -18.48
N PRO A 244 12.89 -0.83 -19.06
CA PRO A 244 12.66 -0.42 -20.44
C PRO A 244 12.80 -1.57 -21.43
N GLU A 245 13.72 -2.49 -21.17
CA GLU A 245 13.97 -3.69 -21.97
C GLU A 245 12.75 -4.62 -21.98
N MET A 246 12.22 -4.96 -20.80
CA MET A 246 11.03 -5.79 -20.67
C MET A 246 9.81 -5.12 -21.32
N GLN A 247 9.65 -3.81 -21.14
CA GLN A 247 8.57 -3.07 -21.79
C GLN A 247 8.71 -3.11 -23.32
N CYS A 248 9.91 -2.92 -23.85
CA CYS A 248 10.17 -3.01 -25.29
C CYS A 248 9.86 -4.40 -25.83
N ASP A 249 10.27 -5.45 -25.14
CA ASP A 249 10.04 -6.83 -25.56
C ASP A 249 8.55 -7.18 -25.57
N VAL A 250 7.81 -6.78 -24.54
CA VAL A 250 6.36 -6.94 -24.47
C VAL A 250 5.68 -6.17 -25.61
N LEU A 251 6.06 -4.91 -25.84
CA LEU A 251 5.49 -4.11 -26.93
C LEU A 251 5.82 -4.69 -28.30
N ARG A 252 7.04 -5.19 -28.54
CA ARG A 252 7.40 -5.84 -29.81
C ARG A 252 6.56 -7.10 -30.04
N ARG A 253 6.34 -7.92 -29.01
CA ARG A 253 5.50 -9.12 -29.11
C ARG A 253 4.05 -8.77 -29.36
N LEU A 254 3.48 -7.82 -28.60
CA LEU A 254 2.12 -7.34 -28.82
C LEU A 254 1.92 -6.77 -30.22
N PHE A 255 2.94 -6.14 -30.80
CA PHE A 255 2.86 -5.60 -32.16
C PHE A 255 2.76 -6.71 -33.20
N GLN A 256 3.37 -7.87 -32.92
CA GLN A 256 3.33 -9.03 -33.78
C GLN A 256 2.06 -9.86 -33.61
N THR A 257 1.48 -9.93 -32.40
CA THR A 257 0.30 -10.75 -32.13
C THR A 257 -1.01 -9.99 -32.26
N ASP A 258 -1.09 -8.79 -31.67
CA ASP A 258 -2.34 -8.04 -31.48
C ASP A 258 -2.11 -6.51 -31.64
N PRO A 259 -1.86 -6.04 -32.87
CA PRO A 259 -1.51 -4.63 -33.13
C PRO A 259 -2.59 -3.63 -32.68
N ASP A 260 -3.87 -4.02 -32.71
CA ASP A 260 -4.99 -3.16 -32.28
C ASP A 260 -4.93 -2.83 -30.77
N VAL A 261 -4.40 -3.75 -29.96
CA VAL A 261 -4.21 -3.56 -28.52
C VAL A 261 -3.17 -2.47 -28.25
N ILE A 262 -2.10 -2.43 -29.05
CA ILE A 262 -1.07 -1.37 -28.95
C ILE A 262 -1.66 -0.01 -29.27
N GLU A 263 -2.47 0.08 -30.33
CA GLU A 263 -3.10 1.34 -30.70
C GLU A 263 -4.01 1.86 -29.59
N TYR A 264 -4.76 0.97 -28.94
CA TYR A 264 -5.55 1.27 -27.74
C TYR A 264 -4.70 1.73 -26.54
N LEU A 265 -3.58 1.04 -26.27
CA LEU A 265 -2.67 1.39 -25.18
C LEU A 265 -1.95 2.74 -25.41
N LEU A 266 -1.58 3.05 -26.66
CA LEU A 266 -0.85 4.27 -27.01
C LEU A 266 -1.73 5.51 -27.16
N ARG A 267 -3.01 5.36 -27.57
CA ARG A 267 -3.96 6.47 -27.75
C ARG A 267 -4.54 7.02 -26.43
N ARG A 268 -4.38 6.34 -25.30
CA ARG A 268 -4.97 6.70 -23.99
C ARG A 268 -4.16 7.72 -23.15
N LYS A 269 -3.36 8.58 -23.78
CA LYS A 269 -2.59 9.65 -23.11
C LYS A 269 -3.46 10.74 -22.47
#